data_AF-A0A382RJR3-F1
#
_entry.id   AF-A0A382RJR3-F1
#
_cell.length_a   1.000
_cell.length_b   1.000
_cell.length_c   1.000
_cell.angle_alpha   90.00
_cell.angle_beta   90.00
_cell.angle_gamma   90.00
#
_symmetry.space_group_name_H-M   'P 1'
#
loop_
_entity.id
_entity.type
_entity.pdbx_description
1 polymer ?
#
loop_
_entity_poly.entity_id
_entity_poly.type
_entity_poly.pdbx_seq_one_letter_code
_entity_poly.pdbx_strand_id
1 'polypeptide(L)'
;MLRITGYSDKYSAFPGEKVKFYINSEKKEDYDVQIVRLIHGDTNPEGPGYKEEEIGAQCNKTYKGRNQRIHGGSYIVIPQDERLNTKSFTLQAYIFPTTPDKGKQGLLTKWNETDKSGYGLFIDENACLSVMIGDGAGQVMTLSSEKKLMRKVWYLIAATYDSETGKLKLYQEPCVTPTNGGLGMSLLHPADETTSAVETTSNLKPRANMAPFLMAACTLVDRTGRHIQGGHYKEAIEPVELPEQTLTYNGKIDRPRLSKKALSKAEIESLARGYGGCTSELRSEVIGAWDFHANITTNIASTYIVDTT
;
A
#
# COMPACT_ATOMS: atom_id res chain seq x y z
N MET A 1 5.91 16.20 23.79
CA MET A 1 6.14 15.95 22.35
C MET A 1 7.51 16.49 21.99
N LEU A 2 8.35 15.70 21.31
CA LEU A 2 9.68 16.16 20.88
C LEU A 2 9.53 17.24 19.80
N ARG A 3 10.26 18.36 19.92
CA ARG A 3 10.21 19.47 18.94
C ARG A 3 11.19 19.28 17.78
N ILE A 4 12.25 18.52 18.02
CA ILE A 4 13.30 18.21 17.06
C ILE A 4 13.60 16.72 17.10
N THR A 5 13.76 16.12 15.94
CA THR A 5 14.18 14.73 15.77
C THR A 5 15.15 14.63 14.61
N GLY A 6 15.96 13.58 14.56
CA GLY A 6 16.85 13.37 13.43
C GLY A 6 17.49 11.99 13.41
N TYR A 7 18.10 11.68 12.27
CA TYR A 7 18.82 10.43 12.04
C TYR A 7 19.94 10.64 11.01
N SER A 8 20.88 9.70 10.92
CA SER A 8 21.93 9.68 9.91
C SER A 8 21.64 8.67 8.80
N ASP A 9 22.23 8.87 7.62
CA ASP A 9 22.13 7.91 6.50
C ASP A 9 22.91 6.60 6.73
N LYS A 10 23.84 6.58 7.69
CA LYS A 10 24.66 5.43 8.06
C LYS A 10 24.98 5.39 9.55
N TYR A 11 25.31 4.19 10.04
CA TYR A 11 25.65 3.93 11.44
C TYR A 11 27.13 4.19 11.78
N SER A 12 28.03 4.05 10.82
CA SER A 12 29.47 4.23 11.00
C SER A 12 30.09 4.84 9.75
N ALA A 13 31.26 5.48 9.91
CA ALA A 13 32.00 6.11 8.84
C ALA A 13 33.51 6.02 9.10
N PHE A 14 34.28 5.77 8.05
CA PHE A 14 35.75 5.86 8.07
C PHE A 14 36.23 7.29 7.85
N PRO A 15 37.49 7.61 8.20
CA PRO A 15 38.09 8.91 7.88
C PRO A 15 37.95 9.24 6.38
N GLY A 16 37.47 10.45 6.08
CA GLY A 16 37.22 10.92 4.71
C GLY A 16 35.82 10.61 4.16
N GLU A 17 35.06 9.73 4.80
CA GLU A 17 33.67 9.47 4.42
C GLU A 17 32.73 10.59 4.87
N LYS A 18 31.68 10.82 4.08
CA LYS A 18 30.61 11.75 4.44
C LYS A 18 29.49 11.00 5.16
N VAL A 19 28.99 11.59 6.25
CA VAL A 19 27.74 11.21 6.92
C VAL A 19 26.73 12.32 6.67
N LYS A 20 25.50 11.96 6.27
CA LYS A 20 24.39 12.91 6.13
C LYS A 20 23.45 12.77 7.31
N PHE A 21 23.06 13.89 7.89
CA PHE A 21 22.06 13.96 8.95
C PHE A 21 20.77 14.60 8.43
N TYR A 22 19.63 13.98 8.72
CA TYR A 22 18.30 14.46 8.39
C TYR A 22 17.62 14.92 9.66
N ILE A 23 17.34 16.22 9.77
CA ILE A 23 16.78 16.83 10.98
C ILE A 23 15.38 17.38 10.71
N ASN A 24 14.38 16.88 11.42
CA ASN A 24 13.02 17.43 11.45
C ASN A 24 12.90 18.44 12.60
N SER A 25 12.54 19.68 12.27
CA SER A 25 12.13 20.69 13.24
C SER A 25 10.64 20.95 13.06
N GLU A 26 9.85 20.54 14.05
CA GLU A 26 8.38 20.45 13.93
C GLU A 26 7.77 21.80 13.58
N LYS A 27 8.23 22.86 14.25
CA LYS A 27 7.75 24.24 14.09
C LYS A 27 8.68 25.12 13.27
N LYS A 28 9.63 24.52 12.53
CA LYS A 28 10.65 25.23 11.74
C LYS A 28 11.53 26.17 12.58
N GLU A 29 11.70 25.84 13.85
CA GLU A 29 12.63 26.52 14.77
C GLU A 29 14.07 26.26 14.31
N ASP A 30 14.91 27.29 14.33
CA ASP A 30 16.36 27.14 14.14
C ASP A 30 16.94 26.20 15.21
N TYR A 31 18.02 25.50 14.86
CA TYR A 31 18.65 24.54 15.76
C TYR A 31 20.17 24.59 15.66
N ASP A 32 20.83 24.37 16.79
CA ASP A 32 22.28 24.26 16.88
C ASP A 32 22.73 22.81 16.74
N VAL A 33 23.88 22.61 16.11
CA VAL A 33 24.55 21.32 15.98
C VAL A 33 25.91 21.42 16.66
N GLN A 34 26.26 20.41 17.45
CA GLN A 34 27.56 20.23 18.07
C GLN A 34 27.91 18.74 18.00
N ILE A 35 29.06 18.40 17.43
CA ILE A 35 29.59 17.04 17.47
C ILE A 35 30.16 16.79 18.87
N VAL A 36 29.78 15.66 19.47
CA VAL A 36 30.29 15.24 20.78
C VAL A 36 30.83 13.81 20.72
N ARG A 37 31.84 13.54 21.54
CA ARG A 37 32.26 12.19 21.89
C ARG A 37 31.52 11.76 23.15
N LEU A 38 30.60 10.82 23.01
CA LEU A 38 29.94 10.20 24.16
C LEU A 38 30.94 9.33 24.93
N ILE A 39 31.05 9.55 26.24
CA ILE A 39 31.94 8.79 27.13
C ILE A 39 31.13 7.91 28.07
N HIS A 40 30.04 8.44 28.64
CA HIS A 40 29.15 7.70 29.55
C HIS A 40 27.73 8.22 29.47
N GLY A 41 26.74 7.33 29.30
CA GLY A 41 25.34 7.70 29.07
C GLY A 41 24.41 7.57 30.28
N ASP A 42 24.79 6.83 31.32
CA ASP A 42 23.92 6.59 32.48
C ASP A 42 23.93 7.80 33.45
N THR A 43 22.73 8.25 33.81
CA THR A 43 22.46 9.40 34.68
C THR A 43 22.19 9.01 36.14
N ASN A 44 22.40 7.75 36.51
CA ASN A 44 22.28 7.31 37.91
C ASN A 44 23.19 8.13 38.83
N PRO A 45 22.66 8.75 39.91
CA PRO A 45 23.44 9.58 40.83
C PRO A 45 24.51 8.81 41.62
N GLU A 46 24.37 7.50 41.78
CA GLU A 46 25.38 6.63 42.43
C GLU A 46 26.47 6.17 41.44
N GLY A 47 26.28 6.43 40.14
CA GLY A 47 27.24 6.13 39.09
C GLY A 47 28.16 7.31 38.78
N PRO A 48 28.99 7.20 37.72
CA PRO A 48 29.89 8.28 37.31
C PRO A 48 29.17 9.45 36.61
N GLY A 49 27.86 9.36 36.38
CA GLY A 49 27.04 10.36 35.70
C GLY A 49 27.24 10.45 34.19
N TYR A 50 26.42 11.25 33.51
CA TYR A 50 26.54 11.51 32.06
C TYR A 50 27.85 12.26 31.75
N LYS A 51 28.57 11.81 30.72
CA LYS A 51 29.83 12.41 30.27
C LYS A 51 29.90 12.44 28.75
N GLU A 52 30.15 13.63 28.23
CA GLU A 52 30.46 13.88 26.83
C GLU A 52 31.60 14.89 26.71
N GLU A 53 32.20 14.95 25.54
CA GLU A 53 33.23 15.94 25.20
C GLU A 53 32.90 16.54 23.84
N GLU A 54 32.86 17.87 23.78
CA GLU A 54 32.68 18.59 22.52
C GLU A 54 33.87 18.41 21.59
N ILE A 55 33.60 18.02 20.35
CA ILE A 55 34.61 17.87 19.31
C ILE A 55 34.41 19.00 18.30
N GLY A 56 35.50 19.73 18.03
CA GLY A 56 35.51 20.75 16.98
C GLY A 56 35.22 20.13 15.62
N ALA A 57 34.15 20.58 14.97
CA ALA A 57 33.78 20.15 13.63
C ALA A 57 33.22 21.31 12.81
N GLN A 58 33.45 21.28 11.49
CA GLN A 58 32.96 22.33 10.57
C GLN A 58 31.43 22.42 10.52
N CYS A 59 30.73 21.33 10.89
CA CYS A 59 29.28 21.31 10.95
C CYS A 59 28.71 21.91 12.24
N ASN A 60 29.53 22.26 13.23
CA ASN A 60 29.07 22.85 14.48
C ASN A 60 28.63 24.30 14.24
N LYS A 61 27.32 24.53 14.14
CA LYS A 61 26.71 25.84 13.91
C LYS A 61 25.18 25.74 14.00
N THR A 62 24.53 26.89 13.90
CA THR A 62 23.08 26.99 13.75
C THR A 62 22.63 26.69 12.32
N TYR A 63 21.54 25.96 12.18
CA TYR A 63 20.86 25.67 10.92
C TYR A 63 19.39 26.10 10.98
N LYS A 64 18.84 26.49 9.83
CA LYS A 64 17.42 26.75 9.69
C LYS A 64 16.62 25.45 9.79
N GLY A 65 15.65 25.43 10.70
CA GLY A 65 14.74 24.30 10.87
C GLY A 65 13.78 24.15 9.70
N ARG A 66 13.43 22.91 9.38
CA ARG A 66 12.33 22.60 8.46
C ARG A 66 11.52 21.42 8.97
N ASN A 67 10.21 21.45 8.74
CA ASN A 67 9.35 20.31 8.96
C ASN A 67 9.56 19.29 7.84
N GLN A 68 9.81 18.04 8.20
CA GLN A 68 9.99 16.90 7.29
C GLN A 68 8.99 15.82 7.68
N ARG A 69 7.80 15.87 7.07
CA ARG A 69 6.72 14.93 7.35
C ARG A 69 7.11 13.50 6.94
N ILE A 70 6.87 12.55 7.83
CA ILE A 70 7.01 11.11 7.55
C ILE A 70 5.65 10.59 7.08
N HIS A 71 5.63 10.01 5.87
CA HIS A 71 4.45 9.34 5.32
C HIS A 71 4.49 7.86 5.68
N GLY A 72 3.91 7.50 6.82
CA GLY A 72 3.94 6.14 7.36
C GLY A 72 2.99 5.15 6.67
N GLY A 73 3.34 3.87 6.75
CA GLY A 73 2.58 2.73 6.21
C GLY A 73 3.18 2.19 4.93
N SER A 74 3.39 0.87 4.90
CA SER A 74 3.93 0.15 3.75
C SER A 74 2.85 -0.08 2.69
N TYR A 75 3.22 0.05 1.42
CA TYR A 75 2.35 -0.19 0.28
C TYR A 75 3.18 -0.55 -0.94
N ILE A 76 2.53 -1.03 -2.00
CA ILE A 76 3.15 -1.23 -3.31
C ILE A 76 2.64 -0.12 -4.24
N VAL A 77 3.56 0.44 -5.02
CA VAL A 77 3.26 1.46 -6.05
C VAL A 77 3.52 0.89 -7.43
N ILE A 78 2.51 0.93 -8.28
CA ILE A 78 2.63 0.71 -9.71
C ILE A 78 2.51 2.10 -10.32
N PRO A 79 3.57 2.62 -10.97
CA PRO A 79 3.56 3.94 -11.57
C PRO A 79 2.36 4.14 -12.49
N GLN A 80 1.87 5.37 -12.58
CA GLN A 80 0.74 5.69 -13.42
C GLN A 80 1.01 5.37 -14.90
N ASP A 81 0.06 4.69 -15.54
CA ASP A 81 0.04 4.30 -16.96
C ASP A 81 -1.39 4.42 -17.48
N GLU A 82 -1.56 4.76 -18.76
CA GLU A 82 -2.89 4.95 -19.36
C GLU A 82 -3.72 3.66 -19.38
N ARG A 83 -3.08 2.49 -19.43
CA ARG A 83 -3.74 1.18 -19.33
C ARG A 83 -4.49 1.01 -18.01
N LEU A 84 -4.11 1.73 -16.96
CA LEU A 84 -4.78 1.70 -15.66
C LEU A 84 -6.06 2.56 -15.66
N ASN A 85 -6.24 3.47 -16.62
CA ASN A 85 -7.45 4.29 -16.79
C ASN A 85 -8.54 3.51 -17.55
N THR A 86 -9.00 2.42 -16.95
CA THR A 86 -9.94 1.49 -17.58
C THR A 86 -11.38 1.99 -17.60
N LYS A 87 -12.13 1.61 -18.65
CA LYS A 87 -13.60 1.81 -18.68
C LYS A 87 -14.34 0.72 -17.93
N SER A 88 -14.10 -0.54 -18.30
CA SER A 88 -14.54 -1.74 -17.60
C SER A 88 -13.35 -2.35 -16.87
N PHE A 89 -13.57 -3.02 -15.75
CA PHE A 89 -12.45 -3.63 -15.00
C PHE A 89 -12.85 -4.87 -14.21
N THR A 90 -11.84 -5.65 -13.86
CA THR A 90 -11.88 -6.59 -12.75
C THR A 90 -10.67 -6.36 -11.86
N LEU A 91 -10.91 -6.13 -10.57
CA LEU A 91 -9.90 -6.18 -9.51
C LEU A 91 -10.07 -7.47 -8.74
N GLN A 92 -8.99 -8.20 -8.49
CA GLN A 92 -9.02 -9.37 -7.60
C GLN A 92 -7.72 -9.54 -6.84
N ALA A 93 -7.79 -10.15 -5.66
CA ALA A 93 -6.64 -10.60 -4.88
C ALA A 93 -7.08 -11.61 -3.83
N TYR A 94 -6.10 -12.34 -3.28
CA TYR A 94 -6.24 -12.90 -1.95
C TYR A 94 -5.87 -11.86 -0.90
N ILE A 95 -6.64 -11.75 0.19
CA ILE A 95 -6.37 -10.85 1.31
C ILE A 95 -6.41 -11.56 2.66
N PHE A 96 -5.66 -11.05 3.63
CA PHE A 96 -5.64 -11.53 5.02
C PHE A 96 -5.69 -10.33 5.99
N PRO A 97 -6.88 -9.77 6.29
CA PRO A 97 -7.00 -8.56 7.09
C PRO A 97 -6.66 -8.82 8.56
N THR A 98 -5.77 -8.00 9.13
CA THR A 98 -5.36 -8.12 10.54
C THR A 98 -6.03 -7.12 11.47
N THR A 99 -6.56 -6.02 10.92
CA THR A 99 -7.38 -5.03 11.65
C THR A 99 -8.52 -4.54 10.76
N PRO A 100 -9.50 -5.41 10.40
CA PRO A 100 -10.60 -5.00 9.52
C PRO A 100 -11.42 -3.85 10.13
N ASP A 101 -11.55 -3.78 11.45
CA ASP A 101 -12.30 -2.73 12.17
C ASP A 101 -11.51 -1.42 12.41
N LYS A 102 -10.34 -1.21 11.76
CA LYS A 102 -9.55 0.04 11.92
C LYS A 102 -10.20 1.27 11.25
N GLY A 103 -11.36 1.08 10.63
CA GLY A 103 -11.95 2.01 9.67
C GLY A 103 -11.45 1.76 8.26
N LYS A 104 -11.73 2.71 7.36
CA LYS A 104 -11.52 2.54 5.92
C LYS A 104 -10.06 2.26 5.54
N GLN A 105 -9.86 1.27 4.67
CA GLN A 105 -8.52 0.82 4.21
C GLN A 105 -8.53 0.53 2.70
N GLY A 106 -7.52 1.00 1.96
CA GLY A 106 -7.35 0.71 0.53
C GLY A 106 -6.66 -0.64 0.31
N LEU A 107 -7.29 -1.51 -0.48
CA LEU A 107 -6.75 -2.84 -0.82
C LEU A 107 -6.01 -2.80 -2.16
N LEU A 108 -6.74 -2.47 -3.23
CA LEU A 108 -6.24 -2.31 -4.60
C LEU A 108 -6.89 -1.04 -5.18
N THR A 109 -6.11 0.02 -5.40
CA THR A 109 -6.69 1.34 -5.71
C THR A 109 -6.02 2.01 -6.90
N LYS A 110 -6.84 2.36 -7.90
CA LYS A 110 -6.58 3.40 -8.89
C LYS A 110 -7.48 4.59 -8.55
N TRP A 111 -7.29 5.13 -7.35
CA TRP A 111 -8.24 6.06 -6.72
C TRP A 111 -7.51 7.30 -6.20
N ASN A 112 -8.05 8.48 -6.49
CA ASN A 112 -7.65 9.73 -5.85
C ASN A 112 -8.74 10.16 -4.85
N GLU A 113 -8.36 10.28 -3.58
CA GLU A 113 -9.26 10.59 -2.48
C GLU A 113 -9.69 12.06 -2.41
N THR A 114 -8.86 12.98 -2.92
CA THR A 114 -9.17 14.42 -2.98
C THR A 114 -10.26 14.69 -4.02
N ASP A 115 -10.06 14.19 -5.23
CA ASP A 115 -10.97 14.44 -6.36
C ASP A 115 -12.15 13.47 -6.40
N LYS A 116 -12.08 12.36 -5.63
CA LYS A 116 -13.05 11.26 -5.69
C LYS A 116 -13.18 10.70 -7.11
N SER A 117 -12.04 10.35 -7.69
CA SER A 117 -11.95 9.86 -9.07
C SER A 117 -11.29 8.49 -9.16
N GLY A 118 -11.68 7.72 -10.16
CA GLY A 118 -11.12 6.41 -10.47
C GLY A 118 -11.91 5.26 -9.87
N TYR A 119 -11.22 4.20 -9.46
CA TYR A 119 -11.84 2.98 -8.92
C TYR A 119 -10.92 2.26 -7.92
N GLY A 120 -11.51 1.44 -7.04
CA GLY A 120 -10.72 0.64 -6.11
C GLY A 120 -11.53 -0.30 -5.22
N LEU A 121 -10.83 -1.27 -4.64
CA LEU A 121 -11.30 -2.14 -3.58
C LEU A 121 -10.83 -1.63 -2.22
N PHE A 122 -11.73 -1.66 -1.24
CA PHE A 122 -11.50 -1.14 0.11
C PHE A 122 -12.09 -2.08 1.17
N ILE A 123 -11.65 -1.91 2.41
CA ILE A 123 -12.45 -2.24 3.59
C ILE A 123 -13.16 -0.95 4.00
N ASP A 124 -14.48 -0.99 4.22
CA ASP A 124 -15.27 0.17 4.65
C ASP A 124 -15.27 0.36 6.18
N GLU A 125 -15.95 1.42 6.65
CA GLU A 125 -16.06 1.73 8.09
C GLU A 125 -16.78 0.65 8.91
N ASN A 126 -17.55 -0.23 8.26
CA ASN A 126 -18.27 -1.32 8.91
C ASN A 126 -17.50 -2.65 8.88
N ALA A 127 -16.23 -2.62 8.48
CA ALA A 127 -15.37 -3.79 8.28
C ALA A 127 -15.83 -4.72 7.14
N CYS A 128 -16.62 -4.22 6.19
CA CYS A 128 -17.04 -4.97 5.02
C CYS A 128 -16.11 -4.69 3.83
N LEU A 129 -15.97 -5.65 2.92
CA LEU A 129 -15.37 -5.38 1.62
C LEU A 129 -16.25 -4.39 0.85
N SER A 130 -15.64 -3.43 0.16
CA SER A 130 -16.36 -2.52 -0.72
C SER A 130 -15.59 -2.22 -1.99
N VAL A 131 -16.32 -1.87 -3.04
CA VAL A 131 -15.77 -1.30 -4.27
C VAL A 131 -16.32 0.12 -4.44
N MET A 132 -15.46 1.03 -4.89
CA MET A 132 -15.82 2.41 -5.19
C MET A 132 -15.49 2.75 -6.64
N ILE A 133 -16.37 3.54 -7.27
CA ILE A 133 -16.16 4.18 -8.58
C ILE A 133 -16.49 5.67 -8.42
N GLY A 134 -15.63 6.54 -8.95
CA GLY A 134 -15.74 7.98 -8.78
C GLY A 134 -15.59 8.70 -10.12
N ASP A 135 -16.49 9.66 -10.38
CA ASP A 135 -16.51 10.46 -11.60
C ASP A 135 -15.59 11.68 -11.54
N GLY A 136 -14.96 11.95 -10.40
CA GLY A 136 -14.15 13.14 -10.19
C GLY A 136 -14.89 14.48 -10.31
N ALA A 137 -16.22 14.46 -10.28
CA ALA A 137 -17.13 15.60 -10.23
C ALA A 137 -17.96 15.60 -8.92
N GLY A 138 -17.56 14.77 -7.96
CA GLY A 138 -18.14 14.68 -6.62
C GLY A 138 -19.09 13.49 -6.42
N GLN A 139 -19.46 12.75 -7.47
CA GLN A 139 -20.28 11.55 -7.32
C GLN A 139 -19.39 10.32 -7.13
N VAL A 140 -19.78 9.51 -6.15
CA VAL A 140 -19.14 8.23 -5.86
C VAL A 140 -20.21 7.17 -5.75
N MET A 141 -20.06 6.12 -6.54
CA MET A 141 -20.84 4.90 -6.38
C MET A 141 -20.03 3.94 -5.51
N THR A 142 -20.68 3.37 -4.50
CA THR A 142 -20.09 2.39 -3.59
C THR A 142 -21.00 1.17 -3.51
N LEU A 143 -20.42 -0.02 -3.55
CA LEU A 143 -21.10 -1.29 -3.26
C LEU A 143 -20.34 -1.97 -2.12
N SER A 144 -21.04 -2.26 -1.02
CA SER A 144 -20.50 -3.01 0.13
C SER A 144 -20.93 -4.47 0.03
N SER A 145 -20.11 -5.39 0.52
CA SER A 145 -20.43 -6.82 0.59
C SER A 145 -21.51 -7.13 1.63
N GLU A 146 -21.85 -6.17 2.51
CA GLU A 146 -22.80 -6.31 3.62
C GLU A 146 -22.43 -7.42 4.63
N LYS A 147 -21.24 -8.02 4.47
CA LYS A 147 -20.72 -9.11 5.28
C LYS A 147 -19.33 -8.74 5.77
N LYS A 148 -19.16 -8.71 7.09
CA LYS A 148 -17.90 -8.33 7.70
C LYS A 148 -16.77 -9.30 7.32
N LEU A 149 -15.60 -8.73 7.08
CA LEU A 149 -14.35 -9.47 6.97
C LEU A 149 -13.91 -9.89 8.36
N MET A 150 -13.60 -11.17 8.52
CA MET A 150 -13.06 -11.69 9.77
C MET A 150 -11.56 -11.44 9.84
N ARG A 151 -11.11 -11.04 11.03
CA ARG A 151 -9.69 -10.84 11.32
C ARG A 151 -8.91 -12.15 11.16
N LYS A 152 -7.78 -12.10 10.45
CA LYS A 152 -6.83 -13.20 10.24
C LYS A 152 -7.44 -14.43 9.54
N VAL A 153 -8.32 -14.16 8.57
CA VAL A 153 -8.91 -15.14 7.64
C VAL A 153 -8.48 -14.78 6.22
N TRP A 154 -8.13 -15.78 5.42
CA TRP A 154 -7.86 -15.57 4.00
C TRP A 154 -9.16 -15.45 3.23
N TYR A 155 -9.23 -14.48 2.31
CA TYR A 155 -10.35 -14.33 1.38
C TYR A 155 -9.82 -14.22 -0.05
N LEU A 156 -10.50 -14.85 -1.00
CA LEU A 156 -10.50 -14.40 -2.38
C LEU A 156 -11.54 -13.29 -2.51
N ILE A 157 -11.10 -12.11 -2.93
CA ILE A 157 -11.96 -10.97 -3.18
C ILE A 157 -11.91 -10.57 -4.64
N ALA A 158 -13.03 -10.10 -5.18
CA ALA A 158 -13.04 -9.52 -6.51
C ALA A 158 -14.15 -8.47 -6.68
N ALA A 159 -13.91 -7.45 -7.48
CA ALA A 159 -14.93 -6.56 -8.00
C ALA A 159 -14.86 -6.50 -9.52
N THR A 160 -16.02 -6.56 -10.18
CA THR A 160 -16.13 -6.46 -11.64
C THR A 160 -17.08 -5.34 -12.01
N TYR A 161 -16.69 -4.53 -12.99
CA TYR A 161 -17.50 -3.44 -13.52
C TYR A 161 -17.52 -3.49 -15.04
N ASP A 162 -18.71 -3.50 -15.62
CA ASP A 162 -18.94 -3.42 -17.05
C ASP A 162 -19.52 -2.04 -17.41
N SER A 163 -18.74 -1.25 -18.14
CA SER A 163 -19.13 0.12 -18.54
C SER A 163 -20.19 0.20 -19.64
N GLU A 164 -20.48 -0.91 -20.32
CA GLU A 164 -21.55 -0.98 -21.34
C GLU A 164 -22.91 -1.21 -20.67
N THR A 165 -22.96 -2.14 -19.71
CA THR A 165 -24.21 -2.48 -18.99
C THR A 165 -24.39 -1.70 -17.69
N GLY A 166 -23.34 -1.06 -17.17
CA GLY A 166 -23.31 -0.43 -15.86
C GLY A 166 -23.28 -1.43 -14.70
N LYS A 167 -23.15 -2.73 -14.98
CA LYS A 167 -23.24 -3.78 -13.97
C LYS A 167 -21.96 -3.82 -13.12
N LEU A 168 -22.13 -3.69 -11.81
CA LEU A 168 -21.06 -3.82 -10.82
C LEU A 168 -21.35 -5.04 -9.93
N LYS A 169 -20.35 -5.89 -9.74
CA LYS A 169 -20.43 -7.04 -8.83
C LYS A 169 -19.27 -7.03 -7.85
N LEU A 170 -19.53 -7.56 -6.66
CA LEU A 170 -18.54 -7.71 -5.59
C LEU A 170 -18.62 -9.13 -5.02
N TYR A 171 -17.47 -9.77 -4.90
CA TYR A 171 -17.30 -11.14 -4.41
C TYR A 171 -16.35 -11.14 -3.21
N GLN A 172 -16.75 -11.85 -2.16
CA GLN A 172 -15.98 -12.08 -0.94
C GLN A 172 -16.14 -13.55 -0.56
N GLU A 173 -15.08 -14.34 -0.70
CA GLU A 173 -15.12 -15.79 -0.46
C GLU A 173 -13.98 -16.19 0.49
N PRO A 174 -14.27 -16.74 1.69
CA PRO A 174 -13.23 -17.20 2.61
C PRO A 174 -12.50 -18.43 2.06
N CYS A 175 -11.17 -18.43 2.10
CA CYS A 175 -10.29 -19.48 1.56
C CYS A 175 -9.39 -20.06 2.66
N VAL A 176 -9.98 -20.77 3.63
CA VAL A 176 -9.24 -21.31 4.76
C VAL A 176 -8.88 -22.79 4.55
N THR A 177 -7.66 -23.12 4.94
CA THR A 177 -7.12 -24.47 5.04
C THR A 177 -6.71 -24.73 6.49
N PRO A 178 -6.39 -25.98 6.88
CA PRO A 178 -5.95 -26.29 8.24
C PRO A 178 -4.74 -25.49 8.75
N THR A 179 -3.95 -24.88 7.85
CA THR A 179 -2.66 -24.26 8.18
C THR A 179 -2.57 -22.77 7.82
N ASN A 180 -3.56 -22.19 7.14
CA ASN A 180 -3.49 -20.79 6.70
C ASN A 180 -4.37 -19.82 7.53
N GLY A 181 -5.27 -20.34 8.37
CA GLY A 181 -6.18 -19.55 9.20
C GLY A 181 -5.68 -19.34 10.62
N GLY A 182 -5.82 -18.13 11.17
CA GLY A 182 -5.25 -17.77 12.47
C GLY A 182 -5.90 -18.41 13.70
N LEU A 183 -7.15 -18.90 13.62
CA LEU A 183 -7.87 -19.52 14.75
C LEU A 183 -8.61 -20.81 14.36
N GLY A 184 -8.16 -21.52 13.31
CA GLY A 184 -8.73 -22.81 12.86
C GLY A 184 -10.02 -22.71 12.02
N MET A 185 -10.41 -23.83 11.38
CA MET A 185 -11.56 -23.90 10.47
C MET A 185 -12.91 -23.60 11.15
N SER A 186 -13.02 -23.82 12.46
CA SER A 186 -14.26 -23.62 13.21
C SER A 186 -14.73 -22.17 13.28
N LEU A 187 -13.84 -21.20 13.05
CA LEU A 187 -14.20 -19.78 12.89
C LEU A 187 -15.19 -19.55 11.76
N LEU A 188 -15.14 -20.38 10.71
CA LEU A 188 -15.95 -20.22 9.50
C LEU A 188 -17.22 -21.08 9.56
N HIS A 189 -17.71 -21.46 10.72
CA HIS A 189 -18.94 -22.23 10.81
C HIS A 189 -20.09 -21.38 11.37
N PRO A 190 -21.06 -20.97 10.52
CA PRO A 190 -21.17 -21.21 9.07
C PRO A 190 -20.44 -20.16 8.21
N ALA A 191 -19.84 -20.60 7.10
CA ALA A 191 -19.00 -19.73 6.26
C ALA A 191 -19.83 -18.64 5.58
N ASP A 192 -21.12 -18.91 5.40
CA ASP A 192 -22.14 -18.00 4.86
C ASP A 192 -22.34 -16.72 5.69
N GLU A 193 -21.84 -16.69 6.94
CA GLU A 193 -21.81 -15.46 7.73
C GLU A 193 -20.81 -14.43 7.19
N THR A 194 -19.81 -14.86 6.40
CA THR A 194 -18.79 -13.98 5.82
C THR A 194 -18.64 -14.11 4.30
N THR A 195 -19.18 -15.16 3.68
CA THR A 195 -19.28 -15.24 2.22
C THR A 195 -20.29 -14.21 1.70
N SER A 196 -19.96 -13.51 0.61
CA SER A 196 -20.86 -12.57 -0.05
C SER A 196 -20.65 -12.51 -1.55
N ALA A 197 -21.76 -12.38 -2.28
CA ALA A 197 -21.80 -12.05 -3.70
C ALA A 197 -22.97 -11.10 -3.93
N VAL A 198 -22.68 -9.83 -4.19
CA VAL A 198 -23.67 -8.77 -4.37
C VAL A 198 -23.47 -8.08 -5.71
N GLU A 199 -24.54 -7.53 -6.26
CA GLU A 199 -24.49 -6.78 -7.50
C GLU A 199 -25.41 -5.57 -7.48
N THR A 200 -25.05 -4.56 -8.26
CA THR A 200 -25.86 -3.37 -8.53
C THR A 200 -25.65 -2.90 -9.96
N THR A 201 -26.45 -1.93 -10.39
CA THR A 201 -26.28 -1.27 -11.70
C THR A 201 -26.09 0.22 -11.46
N SER A 202 -25.07 0.79 -12.07
CA SER A 202 -24.83 2.23 -12.06
C SER A 202 -24.21 2.70 -13.36
N ASN A 203 -24.72 3.81 -13.87
CA ASN A 203 -24.17 4.48 -15.04
C ASN A 203 -22.94 5.34 -14.72
N LEU A 204 -22.54 5.42 -13.44
CA LEU A 204 -21.34 6.14 -13.03
C LEU A 204 -20.09 5.41 -13.53
N LYS A 205 -19.26 6.10 -14.31
CA LYS A 205 -18.03 5.56 -14.89
C LYS A 205 -16.81 6.07 -14.13
N PRO A 206 -15.75 5.26 -13.97
CA PRO A 206 -14.51 5.71 -13.35
C PRO A 206 -13.88 6.82 -14.19
N ARG A 207 -13.62 7.97 -13.59
CA ARG A 207 -12.86 9.05 -14.25
C ARG A 207 -11.36 8.73 -14.21
N ALA A 208 -10.71 8.84 -15.36
CA ALA A 208 -9.27 8.78 -15.49
C ALA A 208 -8.60 9.85 -14.62
N ASN A 209 -7.48 9.50 -13.98
CA ASN A 209 -6.72 10.40 -13.11
C ASN A 209 -5.22 10.08 -13.15
N MET A 210 -4.41 10.90 -12.48
CA MET A 210 -2.95 10.73 -12.44
C MET A 210 -2.46 9.91 -11.26
N ALA A 211 -3.35 9.39 -10.42
CA ALA A 211 -2.99 8.53 -9.30
C ALA A 211 -2.26 7.27 -9.80
N PRO A 212 -1.15 6.84 -9.19
CA PRO A 212 -0.62 5.51 -9.44
C PRO A 212 -1.62 4.44 -8.97
N PHE A 213 -1.41 3.19 -9.40
CA PHE A 213 -2.13 2.07 -8.81
C PHE A 213 -1.42 1.63 -7.53
N LEU A 214 -2.12 1.68 -6.40
CA LEU A 214 -1.58 1.33 -5.10
C LEU A 214 -2.17 0.02 -4.58
N MET A 215 -1.35 -0.76 -3.89
CA MET A 215 -1.79 -1.90 -3.11
C MET A 215 -1.51 -1.65 -1.63
N ALA A 216 -2.48 -1.95 -0.78
CA ALA A 216 -2.46 -1.67 0.66
C ALA A 216 -2.47 -0.17 1.04
N ALA A 217 -2.85 0.72 0.12
CA ALA A 217 -3.04 2.14 0.39
C ALA A 217 -3.98 2.77 -0.66
N CYS A 218 -4.20 4.07 -0.50
CA CYS A 218 -4.98 4.93 -1.38
C CYS A 218 -4.23 6.25 -1.63
N THR A 219 -4.38 6.85 -2.81
CA THR A 219 -3.74 8.13 -3.13
C THR A 219 -4.57 9.29 -2.58
N LEU A 220 -3.92 10.21 -1.86
CA LEU A 220 -4.47 11.50 -1.45
C LEU A 220 -4.01 12.63 -2.40
N VAL A 221 -2.72 12.63 -2.73
CA VAL A 221 -2.11 13.57 -3.70
C VAL A 221 -1.33 12.76 -4.72
N ASP A 222 -1.68 12.87 -6.00
CA ASP A 222 -1.13 12.06 -7.09
C ASP A 222 0.39 12.17 -7.22
N ARG A 223 0.90 13.41 -7.12
CA ARG A 223 2.30 13.74 -7.37
C ARG A 223 2.82 14.67 -6.29
N THR A 224 3.85 14.22 -5.58
CA THR A 224 4.46 15.00 -4.48
C THR A 224 5.89 15.44 -4.77
N GLY A 225 6.44 15.05 -5.93
CA GLY A 225 7.86 15.25 -6.25
C GLY A 225 8.82 14.40 -5.40
N ARG A 226 8.32 13.54 -4.52
CA ARG A 226 9.14 12.54 -3.81
C ARG A 226 9.39 11.36 -4.74
N HIS A 227 10.60 10.82 -4.72
CA HIS A 227 10.98 9.70 -5.57
C HIS A 227 11.70 8.63 -4.78
N ILE A 228 11.61 7.39 -5.24
CA ILE A 228 12.46 6.27 -4.79
C ILE A 228 13.31 5.77 -5.95
N GLN A 229 14.58 5.52 -5.66
CA GLN A 229 15.55 4.94 -6.58
C GLN A 229 16.81 4.52 -5.80
N GLY A 230 17.52 3.48 -6.27
CA GLY A 230 18.82 3.10 -5.71
C GLY A 230 18.73 2.50 -4.29
N GLY A 231 19.87 2.14 -3.71
CA GLY A 231 19.95 1.56 -2.37
C GLY A 231 19.03 0.34 -2.20
N HIS A 232 18.03 0.45 -1.32
CA HIS A 232 16.99 -0.57 -1.11
C HIS A 232 16.09 -0.80 -2.35
N TYR A 233 15.99 0.19 -3.25
CA TYR A 233 15.19 0.18 -4.47
C TYR A 233 16.07 0.17 -5.73
N LYS A 234 17.19 -0.57 -5.69
CA LYS A 234 18.20 -0.59 -6.77
C LYS A 234 17.66 -1.09 -8.12
N GLU A 235 16.59 -1.86 -8.12
CA GLU A 235 15.91 -2.38 -9.31
C GLU A 235 15.06 -1.33 -10.01
N ALA A 236 14.74 -0.21 -9.34
CA ALA A 236 14.14 0.95 -10.00
C ALA A 236 15.22 1.66 -10.84
N ILE A 237 15.29 1.30 -12.12
CA ILE A 237 16.27 1.86 -13.08
C ILE A 237 16.04 3.36 -13.27
N GLU A 238 14.78 3.80 -13.23
CA GLU A 238 14.37 5.21 -13.26
C GLU A 238 13.72 5.62 -11.93
N PRO A 239 13.78 6.90 -11.53
CA PRO A 239 13.10 7.38 -10.33
C PRO A 239 11.60 7.12 -10.40
N VAL A 240 11.06 6.39 -9.40
CA VAL A 240 9.62 6.21 -9.26
C VAL A 240 9.06 7.29 -8.36
N GLU A 241 8.20 8.15 -8.90
CA GLU A 241 7.52 9.20 -8.13
C GLU A 241 6.50 8.57 -7.15
N LEU A 242 6.50 9.07 -5.90
CA LEU A 242 5.59 8.62 -4.85
C LEU A 242 4.41 9.60 -4.68
N PRO A 243 3.18 9.08 -4.51
CA PRO A 243 2.04 9.89 -4.10
C PRO A 243 2.09 10.17 -2.59
N GLU A 244 1.32 11.15 -2.12
CA GLU A 244 0.91 11.16 -0.71
C GLU A 244 -0.15 10.09 -0.53
N GLN A 245 0.18 9.04 0.23
CA GLN A 245 -0.74 7.95 0.50
C GLN A 245 -1.58 8.17 1.76
N THR A 246 -2.75 7.55 1.81
CA THR A 246 -3.67 7.48 2.95
C THR A 246 -4.36 6.10 3.01
N LEU A 247 -5.21 5.87 4.01
CA LEU A 247 -6.03 4.66 4.17
C LEU A 247 -5.21 3.36 4.08
N THR A 248 -4.09 3.31 4.81
CA THR A 248 -3.16 2.17 4.73
C THR A 248 -3.77 0.90 5.31
N TYR A 249 -3.66 -0.21 4.58
CA TYR A 249 -4.20 -1.50 4.95
C TYR A 249 -3.24 -2.28 5.84
N ASN A 250 -3.80 -2.95 6.85
CA ASN A 250 -3.06 -3.85 7.71
C ASN A 250 -3.42 -5.31 7.39
N GLY A 251 -2.57 -5.99 6.65
CA GLY A 251 -2.75 -7.41 6.37
C GLY A 251 -1.82 -7.90 5.28
N LYS A 252 -2.13 -9.08 4.75
CA LYS A 252 -1.42 -9.62 3.58
C LYS A 252 -2.30 -9.47 2.34
N ILE A 253 -1.66 -9.23 1.20
CA ILE A 253 -2.26 -9.32 -0.13
C ILE A 253 -1.45 -10.35 -0.88
N ASP A 254 -2.09 -11.23 -1.65
CA ASP A 254 -1.44 -12.21 -2.51
C ASP A 254 -2.17 -12.30 -3.86
N ARG A 255 -1.41 -12.56 -4.93
CA ARG A 255 -1.84 -12.64 -6.33
C ARG A 255 -2.82 -11.52 -6.75
N PRO A 256 -2.52 -10.22 -6.54
CA PRO A 256 -3.38 -9.17 -7.04
C PRO A 256 -3.36 -9.12 -8.57
N ARG A 257 -4.52 -8.90 -9.18
CA ARG A 257 -4.70 -8.80 -10.64
C ARG A 257 -5.59 -7.60 -10.98
N LEU A 258 -5.31 -7.00 -12.13
CA LEU A 258 -6.17 -6.03 -12.79
C LEU A 258 -6.44 -6.49 -14.22
N SER A 259 -7.71 -6.56 -14.61
CA SER A 259 -8.13 -6.84 -15.99
C SER A 259 -8.98 -5.70 -16.55
N LYS A 260 -8.93 -5.47 -17.87
CA LYS A 260 -9.68 -4.42 -18.59
C LYS A 260 -11.12 -4.82 -18.96
N LYS A 261 -11.58 -5.97 -18.46
CA LYS A 261 -12.88 -6.59 -18.72
C LYS A 261 -13.58 -6.93 -17.41
N ALA A 262 -14.90 -6.88 -17.40
CA ALA A 262 -15.72 -7.48 -16.34
C ALA A 262 -15.70 -9.00 -16.50
N LEU A 263 -14.91 -9.69 -15.67
CA LEU A 263 -14.73 -11.13 -15.75
C LEU A 263 -15.90 -11.87 -15.11
N SER A 264 -16.16 -13.08 -15.60
CA SER A 264 -17.02 -14.06 -14.95
C SER A 264 -16.35 -14.65 -13.71
N LYS A 265 -17.15 -15.27 -12.81
CA LYS A 265 -16.61 -15.94 -11.61
C LYS A 265 -15.58 -17.02 -11.97
N ALA A 266 -15.83 -17.79 -13.03
CA ALA A 266 -14.92 -18.84 -13.48
C ALA A 266 -13.58 -18.30 -14.02
N GLU A 267 -13.60 -17.17 -14.72
CA GLU A 267 -12.37 -16.47 -15.16
C GLU A 267 -11.57 -15.95 -13.95
N ILE A 268 -12.26 -15.37 -12.95
CA ILE A 268 -11.64 -14.90 -11.69
C ILE A 268 -10.94 -16.04 -10.94
N GLU A 269 -11.64 -17.16 -10.76
CA GLU A 269 -11.10 -18.37 -10.10
C GLU A 269 -9.92 -18.97 -10.87
N SER A 270 -9.94 -18.90 -12.20
CA SER A 270 -8.83 -19.36 -13.03
C SER A 270 -7.59 -18.48 -12.86
N LEU A 271 -7.75 -17.16 -12.87
CA LEU A 271 -6.65 -16.22 -12.59
C LEU A 271 -6.13 -16.32 -11.16
N ALA A 272 -7.01 -16.63 -10.20
CA ALA A 272 -6.64 -16.83 -8.80
C ALA A 272 -5.72 -18.05 -8.61
N ARG A 273 -5.96 -19.13 -9.39
CA ARG A 273 -5.10 -20.32 -9.41
C ARG A 273 -3.75 -20.06 -10.07
N GLY A 274 -3.70 -19.20 -11.09
CA GLY A 274 -2.44 -18.74 -11.68
C GLY A 274 -2.58 -18.17 -13.08
N TYR A 275 -1.83 -17.10 -13.37
CA TYR A 275 -1.88 -16.40 -14.66
C TYR A 275 -1.39 -17.27 -15.83
N GLY A 276 -0.25 -17.96 -15.68
CA GLY A 276 0.35 -18.76 -16.76
C GLY A 276 -0.49 -19.98 -17.20
N GLY A 277 -1.43 -20.44 -16.36
CA GLY A 277 -2.34 -21.55 -16.69
C GLY A 277 -3.64 -21.12 -17.37
N CYS A 278 -3.87 -19.82 -17.54
CA CYS A 278 -5.06 -19.28 -18.17
C CYS A 278 -4.96 -19.32 -19.70
N THR A 279 -6.12 -19.38 -20.37
CA THR A 279 -6.17 -19.35 -21.84
C THR A 279 -5.61 -18.03 -22.37
N SER A 280 -5.14 -18.04 -23.62
CA SER A 280 -4.56 -16.83 -24.25
C SER A 280 -5.58 -15.70 -24.34
N GLU A 281 -6.85 -16.00 -24.55
CA GLU A 281 -7.94 -15.03 -24.58
C GLU A 281 -8.06 -14.33 -23.23
N LEU A 282 -8.14 -15.09 -22.12
CA LEU A 282 -8.24 -14.50 -20.78
C LEU A 282 -6.99 -13.70 -20.42
N ARG A 283 -5.79 -14.22 -20.76
CA ARG A 283 -4.53 -13.51 -20.51
C ARG A 283 -4.44 -12.17 -21.25
N SER A 284 -5.03 -12.07 -22.44
CA SER A 284 -5.06 -10.83 -23.22
C SER A 284 -5.95 -9.72 -22.62
N GLU A 285 -6.81 -10.08 -21.64
CA GLU A 285 -7.66 -9.15 -20.90
C GLU A 285 -7.00 -8.61 -19.62
N VAL A 286 -5.87 -9.18 -19.19
CA VAL A 286 -5.17 -8.79 -17.97
C VAL A 286 -4.22 -7.62 -18.26
N ILE A 287 -4.35 -6.54 -17.49
CA ILE A 287 -3.45 -5.38 -17.54
C ILE A 287 -2.20 -5.62 -16.71
N GLY A 288 -2.37 -6.24 -15.54
CA GLY A 288 -1.27 -6.53 -14.64
C GLY A 288 -1.55 -7.77 -13.79
N ALA A 289 -0.53 -8.62 -13.67
CA ALA A 289 -0.55 -9.82 -12.85
C ALA A 289 0.70 -9.86 -11.97
N TRP A 290 0.61 -9.26 -10.79
CA TRP A 290 1.78 -9.08 -9.94
C TRP A 290 2.06 -10.31 -9.07
N ASP A 291 3.29 -10.82 -9.15
CA ASP A 291 3.74 -11.97 -8.37
C ASP A 291 4.78 -11.54 -7.32
N PHE A 292 4.38 -11.63 -6.06
CA PHE A 292 5.21 -11.25 -4.91
C PHE A 292 6.27 -12.32 -4.58
N HIS A 293 6.25 -13.47 -5.25
CA HIS A 293 7.20 -14.56 -5.05
C HIS A 293 8.23 -14.69 -6.17
N ALA A 294 7.96 -14.12 -7.35
CA ALA A 294 8.75 -14.35 -8.56
C ALA A 294 10.23 -13.95 -8.45
N ASN A 295 10.57 -13.05 -7.53
CA ASN A 295 11.92 -12.53 -7.32
C ASN A 295 12.61 -13.12 -6.07
N ILE A 296 12.01 -14.10 -5.39
CA ILE A 296 12.59 -14.73 -4.20
C ILE A 296 13.76 -15.62 -4.64
N THR A 297 14.96 -15.29 -4.17
CA THR A 297 16.18 -16.06 -4.43
C THR A 297 16.89 -16.41 -3.12
N THR A 298 17.90 -17.27 -3.18
CA THR A 298 18.65 -17.75 -2.01
C THR A 298 19.30 -16.64 -1.18
N ASN A 299 19.64 -15.50 -1.80
CA ASN A 299 20.47 -14.46 -1.18
C ASN A 299 19.84 -13.05 -1.18
N ILE A 300 18.63 -12.86 -1.71
CA ILE A 300 17.96 -11.56 -1.67
C ILE A 300 16.44 -11.68 -1.79
N ALA A 301 15.73 -10.90 -0.97
CA ALA A 301 14.37 -10.48 -1.23
C ALA A 301 14.44 -9.07 -1.82
N SER A 302 14.05 -8.91 -3.08
CA SER A 302 13.99 -7.62 -3.75
C SER A 302 12.65 -6.93 -3.44
N THR A 303 12.65 -5.60 -3.34
CA THR A 303 11.41 -4.80 -3.23
C THR A 303 10.70 -4.64 -4.58
N TYR A 304 11.29 -5.13 -5.67
CA TYR A 304 10.71 -5.05 -7.00
C TYR A 304 9.64 -6.12 -7.22
N ILE A 305 8.42 -5.70 -7.47
CA ILE A 305 7.32 -6.62 -7.76
C ILE A 305 7.28 -6.92 -9.26
N VAL A 306 7.36 -8.21 -9.60
CA VAL A 306 7.33 -8.66 -11.00
C VAL A 306 5.89 -8.68 -11.51
N ASP A 307 5.65 -8.01 -12.62
CA ASP A 307 4.44 -8.21 -13.43
C ASP A 307 4.67 -9.39 -14.37
N THR A 308 3.79 -10.40 -14.32
CA THR A 308 3.93 -11.64 -15.09
C THR A 308 3.14 -11.65 -16.40
N THR A 309 2.55 -10.51 -16.78
CA THR A 309 1.79 -10.37 -18.04
C THR A 309 2.67 -10.39 -19.28
#